data_AF-A0A841GXM0-F1
#
_entry.id   AF-A0A841GXM0-F1
#
_cell.length_a   1.000
_cell.length_b   1.000
_cell.length_c   1.000
_cell.angle_alpha   90.00
_cell.angle_beta   90.00
_cell.angle_gamma   90.00
#
_symmetry.space_group_name_H-M   'P 1'
#
loop_
_entity.id
_entity.type
_entity.pdbx_description
1 polymer ?
#
loop_
_entity_poly.entity_id
_entity_poly.type
_entity_poly.pdbx_seq_one_letter_code
_entity_poly.pdbx_strand_id
1 'polypeptide(L)'
;MSLHLFSTPVQCTRCGTVVEDPTTDKCPKCGNLMKERRAPRRLAGVETRYSSLRLLLNAIRFLAVLLVLLGGLMFFSTLGNDGLSGIQGGMVLMGSIVVAVAMLAIAGMFVLMIDIEENTRSSFRLQQQILEEIELARGDHRPGSGASAVPAAVPVQPAAAPVPPATGAR
;
A
#
# COMPACT_ATOMS: atom_id res chain seq x y z
N MET A 1 25.09 -10.21 1.29
CA MET A 1 24.51 -10.60 -0.01
C MET A 1 23.75 -9.39 -0.54
N SER A 2 24.34 -8.69 -1.53
CA SER A 2 23.78 -7.50 -2.16
C SER A 2 22.59 -7.90 -3.03
N LEU A 3 21.42 -7.35 -2.74
CA LEU A 3 20.27 -7.40 -3.64
C LEU A 3 20.63 -6.58 -4.88
N HIS A 4 21.16 -7.24 -5.90
CA HIS A 4 21.22 -6.69 -7.25
C HIS A 4 19.77 -6.49 -7.71
N LEU A 5 19.25 -5.29 -7.47
CA LEU A 5 18.13 -4.74 -8.22
C LEU A 5 18.56 -4.83 -9.68
N PHE A 6 18.03 -5.82 -10.40
CA PHE A 6 18.20 -5.95 -11.83
C PHE A 6 17.84 -4.60 -12.46
N SER A 7 18.85 -3.84 -12.85
CA SER A 7 18.71 -2.60 -13.58
C SER A 7 18.12 -2.96 -14.94
N THR A 8 16.79 -2.89 -15.04
CA THR A 8 16.13 -3.11 -16.31
C THR A 8 16.64 -2.05 -17.28
N PRO A 9 17.29 -2.43 -18.40
CA PRO A 9 17.91 -1.49 -19.30
C PRO A 9 16.84 -0.56 -19.89
N VAL A 10 17.13 0.73 -19.94
CA VAL A 10 16.17 1.76 -20.39
C VAL A 10 16.49 2.14 -21.83
N GLN A 11 15.50 2.05 -22.71
CA GLN A 11 15.66 2.39 -24.13
C GLN A 11 15.26 3.85 -24.38
N CYS A 12 16.15 4.61 -25.01
CA CYS A 12 15.84 5.97 -25.43
C CYS A 12 14.78 5.97 -26.54
N THR A 13 13.68 6.71 -26.33
CA THR A 13 12.56 6.80 -27.27
C THR A 13 12.88 7.51 -28.58
N ARG A 14 13.95 8.31 -28.62
CA ARG A 14 14.32 9.11 -29.80
C ARG A 14 15.30 8.41 -30.72
N CYS A 15 16.28 7.71 -30.15
CA CYS A 15 17.40 7.13 -30.90
C CYS A 15 17.52 5.60 -30.73
N GLY A 16 16.64 4.99 -29.93
CA GLY A 16 16.62 3.53 -29.71
C GLY A 16 17.79 2.99 -28.89
N THR A 17 18.71 3.85 -28.43
CA THR A 17 19.88 3.44 -27.66
C THR A 17 19.45 2.89 -26.31
N VAL A 18 19.89 1.69 -25.99
CA VAL A 18 19.66 1.02 -24.71
C VAL A 18 20.77 1.43 -23.75
N VAL A 19 20.41 1.93 -22.58
CA VAL A 19 21.36 2.33 -21.54
C VAL A 19 21.20 1.40 -20.34
N GLU A 20 22.30 0.75 -19.97
CA GLU A 20 22.34 -0.22 -18.87
C GLU A 20 22.38 0.44 -17.49
N ASP A 21 22.87 1.69 -17.44
CA ASP A 21 23.03 2.45 -16.21
C ASP A 21 21.79 3.33 -15.95
N PRO A 22 20.90 2.94 -15.01
CA PRO A 22 19.61 3.59 -14.79
C PRO A 22 19.73 4.95 -14.09
N THR A 23 20.95 5.38 -13.73
CA THR A 23 21.23 6.64 -13.04
C THR A 23 21.40 7.84 -13.97
N THR A 24 21.38 7.61 -15.29
CA THR A 24 21.60 8.66 -16.29
C THR A 24 20.28 9.22 -16.84
N ASP A 25 19.98 10.49 -16.53
CA ASP A 25 18.74 11.15 -16.97
C ASP A 25 18.72 11.50 -18.46
N LYS A 26 19.89 11.53 -19.09
CA LYS A 26 20.07 11.92 -20.49
C LYS A 26 20.68 10.78 -21.29
N CYS A 27 20.15 10.58 -22.50
CA CYS A 27 20.75 9.63 -23.42
C CYS A 27 22.16 10.11 -23.82
N PRO A 28 23.21 9.28 -23.66
CA PRO A 28 24.58 9.67 -24.02
C PRO A 28 24.74 9.91 -25.54
N LYS A 29 23.85 9.33 -26.36
CA LYS A 29 23.94 9.40 -27.82
C LYS A 29 23.25 10.62 -28.43
N CYS A 30 22.13 11.06 -27.85
CA CYS A 30 21.33 12.14 -28.45
C CYS A 30 21.00 13.29 -27.49
N GLY A 31 21.50 13.25 -26.25
CA GLY A 31 21.28 14.28 -25.22
C GLY A 31 19.84 14.43 -24.76
N ASN A 32 18.92 13.66 -25.33
CA ASN A 32 17.50 13.74 -25.04
C ASN A 32 17.22 13.13 -23.67
N LEU A 33 16.32 13.74 -22.91
CA LEU A 33 15.86 13.21 -21.64
C LEU A 33 15.31 11.79 -21.86
N MET A 34 15.86 10.84 -21.12
CA MET A 34 15.29 9.50 -21.02
C MET A 34 13.90 9.70 -20.43
N LYS A 35 12.86 9.38 -21.21
CA LYS A 35 11.48 9.60 -20.79
C LYS A 35 11.22 8.71 -19.58
N GLU A 36 11.40 9.32 -18.43
CA GLU A 36 10.80 9.11 -17.12
C GLU A 36 10.11 7.76 -16.98
N ARG A 37 10.59 6.98 -16.00
CA ARG A 37 9.92 5.82 -15.39
C ARG A 37 8.42 5.91 -15.61
N ARG A 38 7.92 5.35 -16.73
CA ARG A 38 6.48 5.22 -16.92
C ARG A 38 6.04 4.41 -15.72
N ALA A 39 5.32 5.07 -14.80
CA ALA A 39 4.70 4.43 -13.66
C ALA A 39 4.13 3.11 -14.18
N PRO A 40 4.55 1.96 -13.62
CA PRO A 40 4.37 0.68 -14.26
C PRO A 40 2.90 0.54 -14.64
N ARG A 41 2.64 0.21 -15.92
CA ARG A 41 1.31 -0.08 -16.50
C ARG A 41 0.53 -1.20 -15.77
N ARG A 42 0.97 -1.61 -14.59
CA ARG A 42 0.27 -2.48 -13.65
C ARG A 42 -0.94 -1.82 -12.97
N LEU A 43 -1.27 -0.55 -13.26
CA LEU A 43 -2.49 0.09 -12.73
C LEU A 43 -3.79 -0.48 -13.34
N ALA A 44 -3.80 -0.97 -14.58
CA ALA A 44 -5.03 -1.43 -15.24
C ALA A 44 -5.63 -2.73 -14.66
N GLY A 45 -4.81 -3.59 -14.03
CA GLY A 45 -5.30 -4.81 -13.36
C GLY A 45 -5.58 -4.65 -11.87
N VAL A 46 -5.34 -3.46 -11.33
CA VAL A 46 -5.46 -3.18 -9.89
C VAL A 46 -6.84 -2.61 -9.55
N GLU A 47 -7.44 -1.84 -10.45
CA GLU A 47 -8.80 -1.28 -10.26
C GLU A 47 -9.88 -2.39 -10.14
N THR A 48 -9.76 -3.45 -10.94
CA THR A 48 -10.66 -4.61 -10.87
C THR A 48 -10.51 -5.41 -9.56
N ARG A 49 -9.29 -5.50 -9.02
CA ARG A 49 -9.07 -6.15 -7.71
C ARG A 49 -9.74 -5.38 -6.58
N TYR A 50 -9.64 -4.06 -6.55
CA TYR A 50 -10.31 -3.27 -5.51
C TYR A 50 -11.83 -3.31 -5.64
N SER A 51 -12.38 -3.39 -6.86
CA SER A 51 -13.82 -3.59 -7.07
C SER A 51 -14.32 -4.88 -6.41
N SER A 52 -13.62 -6.00 -6.64
CA SER A 52 -13.97 -7.28 -6.00
C SER A 52 -13.85 -7.24 -4.47
N LEU A 53 -12.85 -6.55 -3.92
CA LEU A 53 -12.70 -6.39 -2.48
C LEU A 53 -13.84 -5.55 -1.88
N ARG A 54 -14.25 -4.46 -2.54
CA ARG A 54 -15.39 -3.64 -2.10
C ARG A 54 -16.70 -4.44 -2.10
N LEU A 55 -16.90 -5.29 -3.10
CA LEU A 55 -18.08 -6.17 -3.16
C LEU A 55 -18.07 -7.20 -2.03
N LEU A 56 -16.93 -7.84 -1.77
CA LEU A 56 -16.75 -8.75 -0.64
C LEU A 56 -17.02 -8.05 0.69
N LEU A 57 -16.52 -6.82 0.85
CA LEU A 57 -16.72 -6.01 2.06
C LEU A 57 -18.20 -5.74 2.33
N ASN A 58 -18.94 -5.36 1.28
CA ASN A 58 -20.38 -5.15 1.36
C ASN A 58 -21.13 -6.44 1.67
N ALA A 59 -20.71 -7.57 1.10
CA ALA A 59 -21.29 -8.88 1.38
C ALA A 59 -21.09 -9.30 2.85
N ILE A 60 -19.89 -9.09 3.42
CA ILE A 60 -19.61 -9.38 4.83
C ILE A 60 -20.46 -8.50 5.76
N ARG A 61 -20.57 -7.20 5.46
CA ARG A 61 -21.42 -6.28 6.22
C ARG A 61 -22.89 -6.69 6.18
N PHE A 62 -23.38 -7.04 4.98
CA PHE A 62 -24.74 -7.52 4.80
C PHE A 62 -24.99 -8.81 5.59
N LEU A 63 -24.04 -9.75 5.56
CA LEU A 63 -24.13 -11.00 6.33
C LEU A 63 -24.15 -10.75 7.84
N ALA A 64 -23.34 -9.82 8.34
CA ALA A 64 -23.33 -9.43 9.76
C ALA A 64 -24.70 -8.87 10.20
N VAL A 65 -25.31 -7.99 9.40
CA VAL A 65 -26.65 -7.46 9.66
C VAL A 65 -27.70 -8.58 9.64
N LEU A 66 -27.59 -9.49 8.67
CA LEU A 66 -28.51 -10.62 8.53
C LEU A 66 -28.42 -11.58 9.74
N LEU A 67 -27.23 -11.80 10.28
CA LEU A 67 -27.03 -12.60 11.51
C LEU A 67 -27.72 -11.97 12.72
N VAL A 68 -27.63 -10.65 12.89
CA VAL A 68 -28.32 -9.94 13.98
C VAL A 68 -29.84 -10.04 13.80
N LEU A 69 -30.34 -9.88 12.57
CA LEU A 69 -31.77 -10.04 12.28
C LEU A 69 -32.27 -11.46 12.57
N LEU A 70 -31.51 -12.50 12.17
CA LEU A 70 -31.85 -13.88 12.47
C LEU A 70 -31.81 -14.18 13.97
N GLY A 71 -30.79 -13.69 14.68
CA GLY A 71 -30.70 -13.83 16.14
C GLY A 71 -31.85 -13.12 16.86
N GLY A 72 -32.21 -11.93 16.40
CA GLY A 72 -33.39 -11.19 16.87
C GLY A 72 -34.69 -11.94 16.61
N LEU A 73 -34.89 -12.45 15.40
CA LEU A 73 -36.09 -13.22 15.05
C LEU A 73 -36.21 -14.49 15.89
N MET A 74 -35.11 -15.23 16.06
CA MET A 74 -35.05 -16.40 16.95
C MET A 74 -35.42 -16.02 18.39
N PHE A 75 -34.86 -14.92 18.91
CA PHE A 75 -35.17 -14.43 20.24
C PHE A 75 -36.67 -14.09 20.41
N PHE A 76 -37.25 -13.32 19.49
CA PHE A 76 -38.68 -13.01 19.52
C PHE A 76 -39.55 -14.25 19.39
N SER A 77 -39.16 -15.21 18.55
CA SER A 77 -39.88 -16.49 18.43
C SER A 77 -39.83 -17.32 19.71
N THR A 78 -38.75 -17.23 20.49
CA THR A 78 -38.65 -17.94 21.78
C THR A 78 -39.49 -17.32 22.88
N LEU A 79 -39.75 -16.01 22.82
CA LEU A 79 -40.58 -15.33 23.83
C LEU A 79 -42.08 -15.69 23.73
N GLY A 80 -42.55 -16.08 22.54
CA GLY A 80 -43.95 -16.44 22.30
C GLY A 80 -44.26 -17.93 22.47
N ASN A 81 -43.28 -18.78 22.76
CA ASN A 81 -43.45 -20.23 22.81
C ASN A 81 -43.08 -20.74 24.20
N ASP A 82 -44.04 -21.29 24.94
CA ASP A 82 -43.92 -21.70 26.36
C ASP A 82 -42.83 -22.77 26.62
N GLY A 83 -42.27 -23.38 25.57
CA GLY A 83 -41.30 -24.47 25.66
C GLY A 83 -39.82 -24.07 25.73
N LEU A 84 -39.47 -22.82 25.39
CA LEU A 84 -38.06 -22.37 25.34
C LEU A 84 -37.80 -21.34 26.44
N SER A 85 -36.92 -21.68 27.37
CA SER A 85 -36.48 -20.75 28.42
C SER A 85 -35.92 -19.48 27.78
N GLY A 86 -36.42 -18.31 28.19
CA GLY A 86 -35.95 -17.01 27.69
C GLY A 86 -34.44 -16.81 27.86
N ILE A 87 -33.80 -17.55 28.77
CA ILE A 87 -32.34 -17.61 28.94
C ILE A 87 -31.67 -18.17 27.68
N GLN A 88 -32.22 -19.23 27.08
CA GLN A 88 -31.69 -19.84 25.86
C GLN A 88 -31.83 -18.90 24.66
N GLY A 89 -32.98 -18.22 24.53
CA GLY A 89 -33.16 -17.17 23.52
C GLY A 89 -32.16 -16.02 23.69
N GLY A 90 -31.95 -15.56 24.93
CA GLY A 90 -30.98 -14.50 25.24
C GLY A 90 -29.53 -14.89 24.89
N MET A 91 -29.14 -16.15 25.14
CA MET A 91 -27.83 -16.65 24.73
C MET A 91 -27.65 -16.68 23.21
N VAL A 92 -28.68 -17.08 22.45
CA VAL A 92 -28.65 -17.05 20.98
C VAL A 92 -28.52 -15.63 20.45
N LEU A 93 -29.28 -14.69 21.02
CA LEU A 93 -29.18 -13.28 20.65
C LEU A 93 -27.78 -12.72 20.91
N MET A 94 -27.23 -12.94 22.11
CA MET A 94 -25.88 -12.48 22.43
C MET A 94 -24.82 -13.14 21.54
N GLY A 95 -24.94 -14.43 21.28
CA GLY A 95 -24.07 -15.13 20.33
C GLY A 95 -24.10 -14.49 18.93
N SER A 96 -25.29 -14.17 18.41
CA SER A 96 -25.43 -13.52 17.11
C SER A 96 -24.79 -12.14 17.06
N ILE A 97 -24.91 -11.34 18.14
CA ILE A 97 -24.30 -10.02 18.25
C ILE A 97 -22.77 -10.14 18.27
N VAL A 98 -22.22 -11.05 19.08
CA VAL A 98 -20.76 -11.26 19.17
C VAL A 98 -20.19 -11.67 17.81
N VAL A 99 -20.84 -12.60 17.11
CA VAL A 99 -20.40 -13.03 15.77
C VAL A 99 -20.51 -11.87 14.76
N ALA A 100 -21.59 -11.09 14.80
CA ALA A 100 -21.76 -9.95 13.92
C ALA A 100 -20.69 -8.87 14.16
N VAL A 101 -20.37 -8.56 15.41
CA VAL A 101 -19.29 -7.62 15.78
C VAL A 101 -17.94 -8.14 15.29
N ALA A 102 -17.66 -9.44 15.46
CA ALA A 102 -16.43 -10.04 14.95
C ALA A 102 -16.33 -9.93 13.41
N MET A 103 -17.40 -10.18 12.68
CA MET A 103 -17.43 -9.99 11.22
C MET A 103 -17.25 -8.54 10.80
N LEU A 104 -17.86 -7.59 11.52
CA LEU A 104 -17.67 -6.16 11.27
C LEU A 104 -16.24 -5.72 11.55
N ALA A 105 -15.60 -6.24 12.59
CA ALA A 105 -14.20 -5.97 12.89
C ALA A 105 -13.27 -6.49 11.77
N ILE A 106 -13.51 -7.70 11.28
CA ILE A 106 -12.78 -8.28 10.14
C ILE A 106 -12.97 -7.40 8.89
N ALA A 107 -14.21 -6.97 8.60
CA ALA A 107 -14.46 -6.04 7.51
C ALA A 107 -13.71 -4.71 7.70
N GLY A 108 -13.67 -4.16 8.92
CA GLY A 108 -12.91 -2.96 9.25
C GLY A 108 -11.41 -3.10 8.95
N MET A 109 -10.81 -4.26 9.26
CA MET A 109 -9.40 -4.53 8.93
C MET A 109 -9.13 -4.49 7.43
N PHE A 110 -10.04 -4.99 6.59
CA PHE A 110 -9.89 -4.89 5.14
C PHE A 110 -9.93 -3.43 4.65
N VAL A 111 -10.81 -2.59 5.21
CA VAL A 111 -10.86 -1.16 4.88
C VAL A 111 -9.54 -0.49 5.23
N LEU A 112 -9.05 -0.70 6.46
CA LEU A 112 -7.77 -0.14 6.91
C LEU A 112 -6.61 -0.57 6.00
N MET A 113 -6.59 -1.84 5.60
CA MET A 113 -5.55 -2.34 4.69
C MET A 113 -5.61 -1.65 3.32
N ILE A 114 -6.82 -1.45 2.76
CA ILE A 114 -6.99 -0.72 1.49
C ILE A 114 -6.52 0.73 1.66
N ASP A 115 -6.93 1.40 2.73
CA ASP A 115 -6.58 2.81 2.99
C ASP A 115 -5.06 2.99 3.15
N ILE A 116 -4.38 2.05 3.83
CA ILE A 116 -2.92 2.06 3.96
C ILE A 116 -2.26 1.89 2.59
N GLU A 117 -2.76 0.98 1.76
CA GLU A 117 -2.20 0.75 0.43
C GLU A 117 -2.38 1.97 -0.49
N GLU A 118 -3.55 2.62 -0.41
CA GLU A 118 -3.86 3.82 -1.19
C GLU A 118 -3.03 5.03 -0.72
N ASN A 119 -2.91 5.24 0.60
CA ASN A 119 -2.08 6.31 1.17
C ASN A 119 -0.59 6.10 0.92
N THR A 120 -0.11 4.85 0.90
CA THR A 120 1.28 4.55 0.55
C THR A 120 1.54 4.92 -0.92
N ARG A 121 0.62 4.60 -1.83
CA ARG A 121 0.73 4.98 -3.25
C ARG A 121 0.70 6.49 -3.48
N SER A 122 -0.14 7.23 -2.76
CA SER A 122 -0.21 8.68 -2.90
C SER A 122 1.07 9.36 -2.39
N SER A 123 1.63 8.84 -1.29
CA SER A 123 2.88 9.34 -0.71
C SER A 123 4.07 9.23 -1.68
N PHE A 124 4.19 8.13 -2.43
CA PHE A 124 5.23 7.99 -3.45
C PHE A 124 5.08 9.01 -4.58
N ARG A 125 3.84 9.31 -5.01
CA ARG A 125 3.60 10.31 -6.06
C ARG A 125 3.98 11.71 -5.59
N LEU A 126 3.64 12.06 -4.33
CA LEU A 126 4.03 13.34 -3.73
C LEU A 126 5.55 13.48 -3.62
N GLN A 127 6.27 12.43 -3.22
CA GLN A 127 7.73 12.46 -3.14
C GLN A 127 8.38 12.69 -4.51
N GLN A 128 7.84 12.10 -5.58
CA GLN A 128 8.34 12.33 -6.94
C GLN A 128 8.09 13.77 -7.40
N GLN A 129 6.90 14.33 -7.13
CA GLN A 129 6.58 15.71 -7.48
C GLN A 129 7.46 16.72 -6.73
N ILE A 130 7.67 16.51 -5.43
CA ILE A 130 8.54 17.38 -4.62
C ILE A 130 9.99 17.32 -5.12
N LEU A 131 10.48 16.13 -5.50
CA LEU A 131 11.84 15.99 -6.01
C LEU A 131 12.00 16.69 -7.37
N GLU A 132 11.01 16.55 -8.26
CA GLU A 132 10.99 17.23 -9.56
C GLU A 132 10.95 18.76 -9.39
N GLU A 133 10.15 19.27 -8.45
CA GLU A 133 10.09 20.70 -8.14
C GLU A 133 11.42 21.25 -7.59
N ILE A 134 12.10 20.48 -6.72
CA ILE A 134 13.42 20.83 -6.20
C ILE A 134 14.48 20.80 -7.32
N GLU A 135 14.44 19.81 -8.22
CA GLU A 135 15.35 19.73 -9.36
C GLU A 135 15.17 20.88 -10.34
N LEU A 136 13.92 21.28 -10.62
CA LEU A 136 13.62 22.45 -11.44
C LEU A 136 14.11 23.73 -10.77
N ALA A 137 13.82 23.92 -9.48
CA ALA A 137 14.29 25.08 -8.71
C ALA A 137 15.83 25.15 -8.63
N ARG A 138 16.51 23.99 -8.59
CA ARG A 138 17.98 23.91 -8.59
C ARG A 138 18.57 24.12 -9.99
N GLY A 139 17.85 23.73 -11.05
CA GLY A 139 18.22 23.95 -12.45
C GLY A 139 18.34 25.42 -12.83
N ASP A 140 17.53 26.28 -12.22
CA ASP A 140 17.57 27.74 -12.40
C ASP A 140 18.69 28.43 -11.60
N HIS A 141 19.42 27.68 -10.77
CA HIS A 141 20.61 28.16 -10.03
C HIS A 141 21.90 27.53 -10.55
N ARG A 142 22.05 27.42 -11.87
CA ARG A 142 23.35 27.25 -12.50
C ARG A 142 23.91 28.61 -12.92
N PRO A 143 24.58 29.37 -12.03
CA PRO A 143 25.50 30.39 -12.51
C PRO A 143 26.56 29.67 -13.35
N GLY A 144 26.91 30.29 -14.48
CA GLY A 144 27.72 29.70 -15.53
C GLY A 144 28.96 28.96 -15.02
N SER A 145 29.35 27.97 -15.82
CA SER A 145 30.68 27.38 -15.93
C SER A 145 31.80 28.22 -15.28
N GLY A 146 32.10 27.90 -14.03
CA GLY A 146 33.35 28.25 -13.37
C GLY A 146 33.84 26.98 -12.69
N ALA A 147 34.93 26.41 -13.21
CA ALA A 147 35.60 25.27 -12.61
C ALA A 147 35.80 25.51 -11.11
N SER A 148 35.18 24.69 -10.27
CA SER A 148 35.44 24.72 -8.83
C SER A 148 35.59 23.29 -8.34
N ALA A 149 36.77 23.05 -7.78
CA ALA A 149 37.26 21.76 -7.30
C ALA A 149 36.28 21.11 -6.31
N VAL A 150 36.12 19.80 -6.47
CA VAL A 150 35.41 18.90 -5.58
C VAL A 150 36.11 18.88 -4.20
N PRO A 151 35.48 19.26 -3.08
CA PRO A 151 35.95 18.83 -1.78
C PRO A 151 35.52 17.38 -1.54
N ALA A 152 36.47 16.59 -1.07
CA ALA A 152 36.37 15.15 -0.85
C ALA A 152 35.12 14.75 -0.05
N ALA A 153 34.47 13.69 -0.51
CA ALA A 153 33.32 13.07 0.12
C ALA A 153 33.64 12.65 1.57
N VAL A 154 32.83 13.13 2.51
CA VAL A 154 32.81 12.62 3.89
C VAL A 154 32.23 11.21 3.85
N PRO A 155 32.94 10.19 4.35
CA PRO A 155 32.40 8.83 4.40
C PRO A 155 31.24 8.77 5.39
N VAL A 156 30.03 8.52 4.87
CA VAL A 156 28.85 8.22 5.68
C VAL A 156 29.04 6.84 6.29
N GLN A 157 29.26 6.81 7.60
CA GLN A 157 29.40 5.60 8.40
C GLN A 157 28.02 4.90 8.47
N PRO A 158 27.88 3.64 8.02
CA PRO A 158 26.59 2.96 8.04
C PRO A 158 26.13 2.71 9.48
N ALA A 159 24.92 3.16 9.80
CA ALA A 159 24.27 2.93 11.08
C ALA A 159 24.16 1.43 11.37
N ALA A 160 24.59 1.03 12.56
CA ALA A 160 24.57 -0.35 13.03
C ALA A 160 23.13 -0.90 13.02
N ALA A 161 22.97 -2.10 12.46
CA ALA A 161 21.70 -2.81 12.43
C ALA A 161 21.26 -3.21 13.86
N PRO A 162 19.95 -3.16 14.17
CA PRO A 162 19.44 -3.59 15.46
C PRO A 162 19.56 -5.11 15.62
N VAL A 163 20.12 -5.52 16.78
CA VAL A 163 20.27 -6.91 17.20
C VAL A 163 18.90 -7.49 17.56
N PRO A 164 18.49 -8.65 17.01
CA PRO A 164 17.23 -9.30 17.40
C PRO A 164 17.31 -9.84 18.84
N PRO A 165 16.21 -9.78 19.61
CA PRO A 165 16.18 -10.29 20.99
C PRO A 165 16.32 -11.82 21.01
N ALA A 166 17.14 -12.29 21.96
CA ALA A 166 17.37 -13.71 22.21
C ALA A 166 16.07 -14.41 22.62
N THR A 167 15.64 -15.38 21.82
CA THR A 167 14.61 -16.35 22.20
C THR A 167 15.18 -17.27 23.28
N GLY A 168 14.78 -17.03 24.52
CA GLY A 168 15.01 -17.96 25.63
C GLY A 168 14.13 -19.20 25.45
N ALA A 169 14.78 -20.35 25.31
CA ALA A 169 14.14 -21.65 25.42
C ALA A 169 13.90 -21.97 26.90
N ARG A 170 12.67 -22.37 27.22
CA ARG A 170 12.34 -23.20 28.39
C ARG A 170 12.12 -24.62 27.90
#